data_AF-A0A933QC19-F1
#
_entry.id   AF-A0A933QC19-F1
#
_cell.length_a   1.000
_cell.length_b   1.000
_cell.length_c   1.000
_cell.angle_alpha   90.00
_cell.angle_beta   90.00
_cell.angle_gamma   90.00
#
_symmetry.space_group_name_H-M   'P 1'
#
loop_
_entity.id
_entity.type
_entity.pdbx_description
1 polymer ?
#
loop_
_entity_poly.entity_id
_entity_poly.type
_entity_poly.pdbx_seq_one_letter_code
_entity_poly.pdbx_strand_id
1 'polypeptide(L)'
;GKAFCGWVCPLGTLQELIGKVGRRFNLPLRRFAPGNLGDVKRVRPVKWLLLLALVFVLPLLAGLGTVPHSLGNPYCDICPSRIATTLLTGSTEQLAIRVNDTVSFSLGAIANVLIGFILVAALAMRQPFCRICPMLSFNALFQRLSPLRLVKKTGEHCGKCRICSDACPMDIPEISTEAGRKAYHEDCTLCGRCSEYCPQDGVIALKWGPLTLFASSREYYKDKVKGELPDGTVKPLKFARNAAPATGDA
;
A
#
# COMPACT_ATOMS: atom_id res chain seq x y z
N GLY A 1 -10.58 7.06 -8.56
CA GLY A 1 -9.40 6.62 -9.36
C GLY A 1 -8.26 6.24 -8.44
N LYS A 2 -7.36 5.34 -8.85
CA LYS A 2 -6.33 4.72 -7.97
C LYS A 2 -5.41 5.71 -7.23
N ALA A 3 -5.27 6.92 -7.74
CA ALA A 3 -4.52 8.01 -7.10
C ALA A 3 -4.93 8.24 -5.64
N PHE A 4 -6.22 8.05 -5.32
CA PHE A 4 -6.73 8.18 -3.96
C PHE A 4 -6.01 7.24 -2.98
N CYS A 5 -5.78 5.99 -3.37
CA CYS A 5 -5.14 4.99 -2.50
C CYS A 5 -3.67 5.31 -2.20
N GLY A 6 -2.97 5.97 -3.13
CA GLY A 6 -1.56 6.35 -2.95
C GLY A 6 -1.35 7.70 -2.26
N TRP A 7 -2.23 8.67 -2.48
CA TRP A 7 -2.02 10.07 -2.08
C TRP A 7 -2.97 10.57 -0.99
N VAL A 8 -4.16 9.98 -0.88
CA VAL A 8 -5.22 10.48 0.04
C VAL A 8 -5.47 9.49 1.19
N CYS A 9 -5.31 8.19 0.96
CA CYS A 9 -5.58 7.18 1.98
C CYS A 9 -4.50 7.20 3.09
N PRO A 10 -4.84 7.54 4.36
CA PRO A 10 -3.86 7.63 5.45
C PRO A 10 -3.37 6.26 5.93
N LEU A 11 -4.05 5.18 5.56
CA LEU A 11 -3.63 3.84 5.94
C LEU A 11 -2.33 3.42 5.23
N GLY A 12 -2.14 3.83 3.98
CA GLY A 12 -0.94 3.48 3.20
C GLY A 12 0.31 4.08 3.82
N THR A 13 0.24 5.33 4.27
CA THR A 13 1.33 6.02 4.97
C THR A 13 1.56 5.43 6.36
N LEU A 14 0.50 5.11 7.10
CA LEU A 14 0.60 4.46 8.40
C LEU A 14 1.28 3.08 8.31
N GLN A 15 0.90 2.25 7.34
CA GLN A 15 1.51 0.93 7.13
C GLN A 15 2.97 1.02 6.70
N GLU A 16 3.33 2.03 5.90
CA GLU A 16 4.73 2.27 5.54
C GLU A 16 5.54 2.74 6.76
N LEU A 17 4.96 3.59 7.62
CA LEU A 17 5.60 4.05 8.85
C LEU A 17 5.84 2.88 9.82
N ILE A 18 4.83 2.03 10.04
CA ILE A 18 4.95 0.84 10.87
C ILE A 18 6.00 -0.11 10.30
N GLY A 19 5.99 -0.33 8.98
CA GLY A 19 7.03 -1.11 8.32
C GLY A 19 8.41 -0.48 8.48
N LYS A 20 8.53 0.84 8.48
CA LYS A 20 9.79 1.57 8.69
C LYS A 20 10.30 1.43 10.12
N VAL A 21 9.40 1.46 11.11
CA VAL A 21 9.68 1.18 12.51
C VAL A 21 10.12 -0.27 12.70
N GLY A 22 9.41 -1.24 12.11
CA GLY A 22 9.81 -2.65 12.15
C GLY A 22 11.22 -2.89 11.56
N ARG A 23 11.54 -2.21 10.45
CA ARG A 23 12.90 -2.25 9.85
C ARG A 23 13.95 -1.62 10.76
N ARG A 24 13.60 -0.57 11.52
CA ARG A 24 14.51 0.03 12.52
C ARG A 24 14.84 -0.93 13.66
N PHE A 25 13.91 -1.84 13.98
CA PHE A 25 14.08 -2.91 14.98
C PHE A 25 14.59 -4.23 14.38
N ASN A 26 15.17 -4.23 13.17
CA ASN A 26 15.74 -5.42 12.49
C ASN A 26 14.75 -6.59 12.28
N LEU A 27 13.45 -6.33 12.12
CA LEU A 27 12.52 -7.40 11.72
C LEU A 27 12.72 -7.80 10.25
N PRO A 28 12.73 -9.12 9.93
CA PRO A 28 12.92 -9.61 8.57
C PRO A 28 11.72 -9.27 7.68
N LEU A 29 11.96 -8.55 6.59
CA LEU A 29 10.92 -8.19 5.62
C LEU A 29 10.63 -9.38 4.70
N ARG A 30 9.39 -9.87 4.72
CA ARG A 30 8.95 -10.93 3.81
C ARG A 30 8.47 -10.31 2.50
N ARG A 31 9.37 -10.19 1.53
CA ARG A 31 9.05 -9.81 0.14
C ARG A 31 8.51 -11.02 -0.61
N PHE A 32 7.54 -10.80 -1.48
CA PHE A 32 7.11 -11.83 -2.41
C PHE A 32 8.08 -11.83 -3.59
N ALA A 33 9.12 -12.67 -3.47
CA ALA A 33 10.06 -12.90 -4.55
C ALA A 33 9.30 -13.44 -5.79
N PRO A 34 9.78 -13.14 -7.01
CA PRO A 34 9.12 -13.55 -8.27
C PRO A 34 8.85 -15.06 -8.40
N GLY A 35 9.51 -15.92 -7.61
CA GLY A 35 9.26 -17.37 -7.55
C GLY A 35 7.98 -17.79 -6.79
N ASN A 36 7.51 -17.01 -5.81
CA ASN A 36 6.30 -17.31 -5.01
C ASN A 36 5.07 -16.51 -5.47
N LEU A 37 5.13 -15.94 -6.68
CA LEU A 37 4.04 -15.14 -7.23
C LEU A 37 2.82 -15.99 -7.61
N GLY A 38 2.97 -17.32 -7.70
CA GLY A 38 1.88 -18.27 -7.97
C GLY A 38 0.78 -18.22 -6.90
N ASP A 39 1.16 -18.22 -5.62
CA ASP A 39 0.21 -18.13 -4.51
C ASP A 39 -0.49 -16.77 -4.49
N VAL A 40 0.25 -15.70 -4.77
CA VAL A 40 -0.31 -14.34 -4.86
C VAL A 40 -1.33 -14.25 -6.00
N LYS A 41 -1.06 -14.83 -7.18
CA LYS A 41 -2.00 -14.87 -8.31
C LYS A 41 -3.30 -15.60 -7.97
N ARG A 42 -3.24 -16.63 -7.12
CA ARG A 42 -4.42 -17.41 -6.69
C ARG A 42 -5.30 -16.67 -5.68
N VAL A 43 -4.70 -15.80 -4.87
CA VAL A 43 -5.42 -14.99 -3.86
C VAL A 43 -5.93 -13.66 -4.43
N ARG A 44 -5.38 -13.19 -5.55
CA ARG A 44 -5.86 -11.98 -6.26
C ARG A 44 -7.37 -11.93 -6.56
N PRO A 45 -8.08 -13.01 -6.95
CA PRO A 45 -9.54 -12.93 -7.15
C PRO A 45 -10.33 -12.71 -5.86
N VAL A 46 -9.76 -13.02 -4.69
CA VAL A 46 -10.46 -12.85 -3.39
C VAL A 46 -10.84 -11.38 -3.16
N LYS A 47 -10.03 -10.42 -3.60
CA LYS A 47 -10.37 -8.99 -3.49
C LYS A 47 -11.62 -8.62 -4.31
N TRP A 48 -11.85 -9.29 -5.44
CA TRP A 48 -13.03 -9.09 -6.28
C TRP A 48 -14.28 -9.75 -5.66
N LEU A 49 -14.10 -10.91 -5.03
CA LEU A 49 -15.15 -11.55 -4.23
C LEU A 49 -15.54 -10.67 -3.03
N LEU A 50 -14.56 -10.14 -2.29
CA LEU A 50 -14.78 -9.21 -1.18
C LEU A 50 -15.46 -7.91 -1.64
N LEU A 51 -15.08 -7.38 -2.81
CA LEU A 51 -15.72 -6.21 -3.42
C LEU A 51 -17.18 -6.52 -3.71
N LEU A 52 -17.48 -7.62 -4.41
CA LEU A 52 -18.84 -7.99 -4.77
C LEU A 52 -19.68 -8.24 -3.51
N ALA A 53 -19.14 -8.96 -2.52
CA ALA A 53 -19.85 -9.26 -1.30
C ALA A 53 -20.09 -8.03 -0.41
N LEU A 54 -19.04 -7.27 -0.06
CA LEU A 54 -19.10 -6.18 0.92
C LEU A 54 -19.65 -4.87 0.35
N VAL A 55 -19.45 -4.59 -0.94
CA VAL A 55 -19.82 -3.30 -1.55
C VAL A 55 -21.14 -3.40 -2.33
N PHE A 56 -21.45 -4.56 -2.92
CA PHE A 56 -22.65 -4.71 -3.75
C PHE A 56 -23.74 -5.56 -3.09
N VAL A 57 -23.41 -6.80 -2.70
CA VAL A 57 -24.42 -7.77 -2.23
C VAL A 57 -25.00 -7.36 -0.87
N LEU A 58 -24.17 -7.06 0.12
CA LEU A 58 -24.64 -6.73 1.47
C LEU A 58 -25.47 -5.43 1.53
N PRO A 59 -25.06 -4.30 0.92
CA PRO A 59 -25.88 -3.10 0.87
C PRO A 59 -27.19 -3.30 0.10
N LEU A 60 -27.18 -4.12 -0.95
CA LEU A 60 -28.39 -4.44 -1.72
C LEU A 60 -29.37 -5.30 -0.90
N LEU A 61 -28.88 -6.29 -0.17
CA LEU A 61 -29.71 -7.07 0.77
C LEU A 61 -30.28 -6.20 1.90
N ALA A 62 -29.52 -5.21 2.38
CA ALA A 62 -29.97 -4.26 3.38
C ALA A 62 -31.05 -3.32 2.82
N GLY A 63 -30.89 -2.84 1.59
CA GLY A 63 -31.90 -2.06 0.88
C GLY A 63 -33.18 -2.84 0.59
N LEU A 64 -33.08 -4.17 0.41
CA LEU A 64 -34.23 -5.08 0.27
C LEU A 64 -34.89 -5.47 1.61
N GLY A 65 -34.39 -4.95 2.74
CA GLY A 65 -34.97 -5.21 4.07
C GLY A 65 -34.72 -6.60 4.64
N THR A 66 -33.89 -7.41 3.98
CA THR A 66 -33.61 -8.81 4.40
C THR A 66 -32.54 -8.91 5.51
N VAL A 67 -31.75 -7.86 5.69
CA VAL A 67 -30.73 -7.74 6.74
C VAL A 67 -30.90 -6.42 7.50
N PRO A 68 -30.53 -6.35 8.79
CA PRO A 68 -30.68 -5.14 9.59
C PRO A 68 -29.92 -3.96 8.97
N HIS A 69 -30.47 -2.75 9.08
CA HIS A 69 -29.89 -1.52 8.51
C HIS A 69 -28.48 -1.19 9.03
N SER A 70 -28.07 -1.80 10.16
CA SER A 70 -26.70 -1.74 10.67
C SER A 70 -25.67 -2.41 9.76
N LEU A 71 -26.07 -3.38 8.92
CA LEU A 71 -25.23 -3.97 7.88
C LEU A 71 -25.29 -3.24 6.53
N GLY A 72 -25.86 -2.02 6.48
CA GLY A 72 -25.94 -1.22 5.26
C GLY A 72 -24.57 -0.74 4.73
N ASN A 73 -23.58 -0.55 5.61
CA ASN A 73 -22.23 -0.07 5.25
C ASN A 73 -21.09 -0.94 5.83
N PRO A 74 -21.10 -2.27 5.61
CA PRO A 74 -20.21 -3.20 6.30
C PRO A 74 -18.74 -2.97 5.91
N TYR A 75 -18.51 -2.44 4.71
CA TYR A 75 -17.19 -2.04 4.26
C TYR A 75 -16.60 -0.88 5.09
N CYS A 76 -17.40 0.12 5.44
CA CYS A 76 -16.94 1.28 6.21
C CYS A 76 -16.62 0.93 7.66
N ASP A 77 -17.32 -0.07 8.22
CA ASP A 77 -17.08 -0.57 9.58
C ASP A 77 -15.85 -1.49 9.65
N ILE A 78 -15.60 -2.29 8.60
CA ILE A 78 -14.41 -3.16 8.55
C ILE A 78 -13.16 -2.46 8.01
N CYS A 79 -13.28 -1.25 7.45
CA CYS A 79 -12.15 -0.57 6.83
C CYS A 79 -11.19 0.00 7.90
N PRO A 80 -9.94 -0.50 7.98
CA PRO A 80 -8.95 -0.03 8.95
C PRO A 80 -8.51 1.41 8.70
N SER A 81 -8.80 1.99 7.52
CA SER A 81 -8.56 3.41 7.28
C SER A 81 -9.37 4.31 8.21
N ARG A 82 -10.57 3.87 8.62
CA ARG A 82 -11.43 4.62 9.55
C ARG A 82 -10.78 4.71 10.92
N ILE A 83 -10.23 3.60 11.40
CA ILE A 83 -9.53 3.56 12.70
C ILE A 83 -8.17 4.26 12.63
N ALA A 84 -7.47 4.18 11.48
CA ALA A 84 -6.30 5.00 11.25
C ALA A 84 -6.63 6.50 11.32
N THR A 85 -7.72 6.95 10.68
CA THR A 85 -8.15 8.36 10.74
C THR A 85 -8.51 8.78 12.16
N THR A 86 -9.19 7.95 12.94
CA THR A 86 -9.57 8.30 14.33
C THR A 86 -8.36 8.43 15.25
N LEU A 87 -7.37 7.54 15.09
CA LEU A 87 -6.09 7.64 15.80
C LEU A 87 -5.32 8.91 15.41
N LEU A 88 -5.33 9.29 14.13
CA LEU A 88 -4.70 10.52 13.64
C LEU A 88 -5.44 11.78 14.10
N THR A 89 -6.76 11.74 14.26
CA THR A 89 -7.57 12.87 14.76
C THR A 89 -7.67 12.93 16.29
N GLY A 90 -7.02 12.01 17.02
CA GLY A 90 -7.02 11.99 18.48
C GLY A 90 -8.38 11.68 19.12
N SER A 91 -9.35 11.19 18.33
CA SER A 91 -10.70 10.89 18.80
C SER A 91 -10.80 9.40 19.19
N THR A 92 -10.88 9.12 20.49
CA THR A 92 -11.07 7.77 21.05
C THR A 92 -12.52 7.26 20.96
N GLU A 93 -13.44 8.12 20.53
CA GLU A 93 -14.88 7.88 20.31
C GLU A 93 -15.21 6.61 19.52
N GLN A 94 -14.29 6.11 18.69
CA GLN A 94 -14.50 4.94 17.82
C GLN A 94 -13.61 3.74 18.19
N LEU A 95 -12.64 3.92 19.09
CA LEU A 95 -11.96 2.81 19.76
C LEU A 95 -12.83 2.25 20.90
N ALA A 96 -13.73 3.09 21.44
CA ALA A 96 -14.74 2.71 22.40
C ALA A 96 -15.79 1.81 21.73
N ILE A 97 -15.82 0.55 22.16
CA ILE A 97 -16.80 -0.45 21.75
C ILE A 97 -18.20 0.09 22.05
N ARG A 98 -19.01 0.37 21.02
CA ARG A 98 -20.41 0.75 21.20
C ARG A 98 -21.18 -0.48 21.69
N VAL A 99 -21.44 -0.52 22.99
CA VAL A 99 -22.13 -1.60 23.73
C VAL A 99 -23.66 -1.60 23.56
N ASN A 100 -24.22 -0.78 22.68
CA ASN A 100 -25.67 -0.62 22.57
C ASN A 100 -26.37 -1.79 21.85
N ASP A 101 -25.70 -2.51 20.93
CA ASP A 101 -26.27 -3.65 20.20
C ASP A 101 -25.26 -4.81 20.07
N THR A 102 -25.70 -6.06 20.27
CA THR A 102 -24.85 -7.27 20.16
C THR A 102 -24.17 -7.40 18.79
N VAL A 103 -24.85 -6.97 17.72
CA VAL A 103 -24.32 -6.98 16.34
C VAL A 103 -23.21 -5.94 16.18
N SER A 104 -23.41 -4.72 16.67
CA SER A 104 -22.43 -3.64 16.64
C SER A 104 -21.20 -3.95 17.51
N PHE A 105 -21.42 -4.61 18.66
CA PHE A 105 -20.35 -5.11 19.53
C PHE A 105 -19.50 -6.18 18.83
N SER A 106 -20.14 -7.19 18.23
CA SER A 106 -19.43 -8.28 17.54
C SER A 106 -18.64 -7.80 16.31
N LEU A 107 -19.23 -6.92 15.50
CA LEU A 107 -18.56 -6.30 14.34
C LEU A 107 -17.38 -5.42 14.76
N GLY A 108 -17.55 -4.61 15.81
CA GLY A 108 -16.47 -3.78 16.36
C GLY A 108 -15.31 -4.62 16.93
N ALA A 109 -15.62 -5.70 17.65
CA ALA A 109 -14.61 -6.62 18.17
C ALA A 109 -13.84 -7.32 17.04
N ILE A 110 -14.52 -7.82 16.01
CA ILE A 110 -13.89 -8.44 14.84
C ILE A 110 -13.02 -7.41 14.09
N ALA A 111 -13.51 -6.20 13.87
CA ALA A 111 -12.75 -5.15 13.21
C ALA A 111 -11.46 -4.79 13.98
N ASN A 112 -11.54 -4.69 15.31
CA ASN A 112 -10.39 -4.41 16.18
C ASN A 112 -9.36 -5.56 16.17
N VAL A 113 -9.81 -6.82 16.22
CA VAL A 113 -8.92 -7.99 16.10
C VAL A 113 -8.26 -8.04 14.72
N LEU A 114 -9.03 -7.80 13.66
CA LEU A 114 -8.52 -7.74 12.28
C LEU A 114 -7.46 -6.65 12.14
N ILE A 115 -7.66 -5.48 12.76
CA ILE A 115 -6.68 -4.39 12.77
C ILE A 115 -5.42 -4.79 13.51
N GLY A 116 -5.54 -5.37 14.71
CA GLY A 116 -4.39 -5.89 15.44
C GLY A 116 -3.56 -6.85 14.59
N PHE A 117 -4.23 -7.79 13.91
CA PHE A 117 -3.57 -8.71 12.98
C PHE A 117 -2.93 -7.99 11.78
N ILE A 118 -3.60 -7.00 11.18
CA ILE A 118 -3.07 -6.22 10.05
C ILE A 118 -1.85 -5.39 10.47
N LEU A 119 -1.84 -4.80 11.67
CA LEU A 119 -0.71 -4.02 12.19
C LEU A 119 0.50 -4.92 12.44
N VAL A 120 0.28 -6.11 13.00
CA VAL A 120 1.33 -7.13 13.16
C VAL A 120 1.83 -7.59 11.79
N ALA A 121 0.93 -7.86 10.84
CA ALA A 121 1.28 -8.22 9.47
C ALA A 121 2.03 -7.09 8.75
N ALA A 122 1.76 -5.82 9.06
CA ALA A 122 2.44 -4.66 8.49
C ALA A 122 3.91 -4.53 8.96
N LEU A 123 4.30 -5.20 10.05
CA LEU A 123 5.71 -5.33 10.44
C LEU A 123 6.46 -6.31 9.53
N ALA A 124 5.80 -7.39 9.09
CA ALA A 124 6.41 -8.43 8.25
C ALA A 124 6.28 -8.15 6.74
N MET A 125 5.21 -7.51 6.31
CA MET A 125 4.87 -7.26 4.91
C MET A 125 4.52 -5.80 4.65
N ARG A 126 4.86 -5.31 3.45
CA ARG A 126 4.48 -3.97 3.01
C ARG A 126 3.02 -3.91 2.59
N GLN A 127 2.32 -2.99 3.21
CA GLN A 127 0.94 -2.62 2.88
C GLN A 127 0.01 -3.84 2.70
N PRO A 128 -0.09 -4.75 3.69
CA PRO A 128 -0.81 -6.01 3.53
C PRO A 128 -2.30 -5.78 3.26
N PHE A 129 -2.90 -4.76 3.90
CA PHE A 129 -4.31 -4.44 3.65
C PHE A 129 -4.54 -3.89 2.24
N CYS A 130 -3.64 -3.03 1.74
CA CYS A 130 -3.78 -2.47 0.40
C CYS A 130 -3.84 -3.56 -0.69
N ARG A 131 -3.20 -4.72 -0.47
CA ARG A 131 -3.23 -5.88 -1.39
C ARG A 131 -4.59 -6.58 -1.45
N ILE A 132 -5.38 -6.52 -0.38
CA ILE A 132 -6.68 -7.21 -0.26
C ILE A 132 -7.85 -6.21 -0.35
N CYS A 133 -7.57 -4.91 -0.24
CA CYS A 133 -8.56 -3.84 -0.20
C CYS A 133 -9.46 -3.84 -1.45
N PRO A 134 -10.78 -4.09 -1.31
CA PRO A 134 -11.69 -4.10 -2.44
C PRO A 134 -11.84 -2.70 -3.07
N MET A 135 -11.71 -1.61 -2.29
CA MET A 135 -11.76 -0.26 -2.85
C MET A 135 -10.60 0.05 -3.80
N LEU A 136 -9.44 -0.61 -3.65
CA LEU A 136 -8.35 -0.46 -4.62
C LEU A 136 -8.75 -1.04 -5.98
N SER A 137 -9.40 -2.20 -5.98
CA SER A 137 -9.89 -2.87 -7.20
C SER A 137 -11.06 -2.11 -7.83
N PHE A 138 -11.97 -1.58 -7.02
CA PHE A 138 -13.04 -0.70 -7.49
C PHE A 138 -12.46 0.55 -8.19
N ASN A 139 -11.49 1.21 -7.55
CA ASN A 139 -10.79 2.35 -8.13
C ASN A 139 -9.97 1.99 -9.38
N ALA A 140 -9.60 0.72 -9.55
CA ALA A 140 -8.94 0.21 -10.73
C ALA A 140 -9.88 0.16 -11.94
N LEU A 141 -11.17 -0.12 -11.75
CA LEU A 141 -12.15 -0.08 -12.82
C LEU A 141 -12.29 1.32 -13.42
N PHE A 142 -12.25 2.35 -12.56
CA PHE A 142 -12.30 3.76 -12.96
C PHE A 142 -10.93 4.35 -13.35
N GLN A 143 -9.91 3.53 -13.58
CA GLN A 143 -8.57 4.02 -13.95
C GLN A 143 -8.56 4.82 -15.26
N ARG A 144 -9.49 4.54 -16.17
CA ARG A 144 -9.56 5.23 -17.47
C ARG A 144 -9.91 6.72 -17.34
N LEU A 145 -10.68 7.07 -16.30
CA LEU A 145 -11.09 8.44 -15.97
C LEU A 145 -10.11 9.15 -15.04
N SER A 146 -9.08 8.46 -14.53
CA SER A 146 -8.10 9.05 -13.60
C SER A 146 -7.19 10.05 -14.33
N PRO A 147 -7.06 11.30 -13.83
CA PRO A 147 -6.13 12.30 -14.39
C PRO A 147 -4.68 11.93 -14.09
N LEU A 148 -4.42 11.32 -12.92
CA LEU A 148 -3.10 10.84 -12.54
C LEU A 148 -2.79 9.50 -13.23
N ARG A 149 -1.65 9.43 -13.92
CA ARG A 149 -1.17 8.25 -14.65
C ARG A 149 0.34 8.09 -14.48
N LEU A 150 0.75 6.84 -14.33
CA LEU A 150 2.16 6.46 -14.39
C LEU A 150 2.52 6.14 -15.84
N VAL A 151 3.57 6.78 -16.35
CA VAL A 151 4.07 6.57 -17.71
C VAL A 151 5.51 6.11 -17.62
N LYS A 152 5.76 4.88 -18.08
CA LYS A 152 7.10 4.37 -18.33
C LYS A 152 7.38 4.45 -19.82
N LYS A 153 8.39 5.24 -20.20
CA LYS A 153 8.82 5.36 -21.59
C LYS A 153 9.43 4.03 -22.06
N THR A 154 9.10 3.64 -23.27
CA THR A 154 9.78 2.54 -23.97
C THR A 154 11.07 3.12 -24.53
N GLY A 155 12.24 2.64 -24.09
CA GLY A 155 13.51 3.17 -24.58
C GLY A 155 14.72 2.46 -23.97
N GLU A 156 15.86 2.65 -24.62
CA GLU A 156 17.16 2.01 -24.33
C GLU A 156 17.75 2.41 -22.96
N HIS A 157 17.30 3.54 -22.40
CA HIS A 157 17.77 4.02 -21.10
C HIS A 157 17.33 3.14 -19.91
N CYS A 158 16.37 2.23 -20.08
CA CYS A 158 15.97 1.31 -19.01
C CYS A 158 16.85 0.05 -18.98
N GLY A 159 17.87 0.03 -18.11
CA GLY A 159 18.75 -1.13 -17.92
C GLY A 159 18.16 -2.33 -17.17
N LYS A 160 16.83 -2.40 -16.98
CA LYS A 160 16.12 -3.50 -16.27
C LYS A 160 16.73 -3.91 -14.91
N CYS A 161 17.29 -2.95 -14.17
CA CYS A 161 18.02 -3.17 -12.91
C CYS A 161 17.17 -3.60 -11.70
N ARG A 162 15.84 -3.72 -11.83
CA ARG A 162 14.88 -4.12 -10.77
C ARG A 162 14.79 -3.21 -9.53
N ILE A 163 15.52 -2.10 -9.48
CA ILE A 163 15.42 -1.12 -8.38
C ILE A 163 14.00 -0.59 -8.21
N CYS A 164 13.29 -0.33 -9.32
CA CYS A 164 11.90 0.14 -9.28
C CYS A 164 10.90 -0.91 -8.75
N SER A 165 11.16 -2.20 -8.97
CA SER A 165 10.37 -3.29 -8.38
C SER A 165 10.66 -3.47 -6.90
N ASP A 166 11.93 -3.35 -6.47
CA ASP A 166 12.30 -3.37 -5.05
C ASP A 166 11.71 -2.18 -4.29
N ALA A 167 11.65 -1.03 -4.96
CA ALA A 167 11.02 0.16 -4.47
C ALA A 167 9.48 0.11 -4.53
N CYS A 168 8.84 -0.91 -5.10
CA CYS A 168 7.38 -0.97 -5.14
C CYS A 168 6.83 -1.56 -3.83
N PRO A 169 5.98 -0.85 -3.06
CA PRO A 169 5.38 -1.41 -1.84
C PRO A 169 4.41 -2.57 -2.12
N MET A 170 3.94 -2.67 -3.37
CA MET A 170 3.04 -3.72 -3.84
C MET A 170 3.78 -4.89 -4.53
N ASP A 171 5.12 -4.88 -4.55
CA ASP A 171 5.96 -5.91 -5.18
C ASP A 171 5.54 -6.24 -6.63
N ILE A 172 5.40 -5.22 -7.49
CA ILE A 172 5.02 -5.39 -8.92
C ILE A 172 6.30 -5.60 -9.75
N PRO A 173 6.66 -6.83 -10.18
CA PRO A 173 7.89 -7.07 -10.93
C PRO A 173 7.85 -6.54 -12.36
N GLU A 174 6.66 -6.45 -12.96
CA GLU A 174 6.43 -6.06 -14.37
C GLU A 174 6.93 -4.64 -14.66
N ILE A 175 7.02 -3.79 -13.63
CA ILE A 175 7.54 -2.43 -13.76
C ILE A 175 9.01 -2.37 -14.15
N SER A 176 9.78 -3.44 -13.91
CA SER A 176 11.18 -3.53 -14.30
C SER A 176 11.34 -4.06 -15.73
N THR A 177 10.47 -4.98 -16.16
CA THR A 177 10.59 -5.73 -17.42
C THR A 177 9.80 -5.13 -18.57
N GLU A 178 8.60 -4.61 -18.31
CA GLU A 178 7.66 -4.14 -19.32
C GLU A 178 7.61 -2.60 -19.41
N ALA A 179 7.04 -2.06 -20.50
CA ALA A 179 6.91 -0.63 -20.74
C ALA A 179 5.45 -0.24 -21.07
N GLY A 180 5.14 1.06 -21.04
CA GLY A 180 3.80 1.55 -21.34
C GLY A 180 2.74 1.11 -20.33
N ARG A 181 1.56 0.72 -20.82
CA ARG A 181 0.42 0.33 -19.96
C ARG A 181 0.59 -1.01 -19.24
N LYS A 182 1.50 -1.86 -19.72
CA LYS A 182 1.76 -3.18 -19.11
C LYS A 182 2.80 -3.11 -17.99
N ALA A 183 3.48 -1.97 -17.84
CA ALA A 183 4.48 -1.75 -16.80
C ALA A 183 3.89 -1.69 -15.37
N TYR A 184 2.57 -1.68 -15.20
CA TYR A 184 1.94 -1.66 -13.89
C TYR A 184 0.71 -2.56 -13.86
N HIS A 185 0.51 -3.22 -12.72
CA HIS A 185 -0.62 -4.11 -12.50
C HIS A 185 -1.87 -3.35 -12.02
N GLU A 186 -3.02 -4.02 -11.98
CA GLU A 186 -4.25 -3.47 -11.41
C GLU A 186 -4.08 -3.06 -9.93
N ASP A 187 -3.19 -3.74 -9.20
CA ASP A 187 -2.84 -3.49 -7.80
C ASP A 187 -1.96 -2.26 -7.57
N CYS A 188 -1.53 -1.57 -8.63
CA CYS A 188 -0.72 -0.37 -8.50
C CYS A 188 -1.49 0.77 -7.82
N THR A 189 -1.02 1.23 -6.66
CA THR A 189 -1.61 2.35 -5.90
C THR A 189 -1.25 3.74 -6.45
N LEU A 190 -0.47 3.83 -7.54
CA LEU A 190 0.05 5.09 -8.11
C LEU A 190 0.81 5.97 -7.07
N CYS A 191 1.54 5.34 -6.15
CA CYS A 191 2.30 6.03 -5.10
C CYS A 191 3.56 6.77 -5.59
N GLY A 192 4.04 6.56 -6.83
CA GLY A 192 5.19 7.29 -7.38
C GLY A 192 6.58 6.85 -6.91
N ARG A 193 6.70 5.94 -5.93
CA ARG A 193 8.01 5.44 -5.45
C ARG A 193 8.92 4.89 -6.56
N CYS A 194 8.34 4.29 -7.60
CA CYS A 194 9.11 3.79 -8.74
C CYS A 194 9.79 4.88 -9.56
N SER A 195 9.20 6.08 -9.68
CA SER A 195 9.87 7.22 -10.31
C SER A 195 10.93 7.84 -9.39
N GLU A 196 10.72 7.83 -8.07
CA GLU A 196 11.69 8.35 -7.10
C GLU A 196 12.99 7.53 -7.03
N TYR A 197 12.88 6.21 -7.10
CA TYR A 197 14.02 5.30 -6.98
C TYR A 197 14.60 4.85 -8.33
N CYS A 198 14.13 5.37 -9.45
CA CYS A 198 14.72 5.05 -10.75
C CYS A 198 15.97 5.90 -10.99
N PRO A 199 17.17 5.30 -11.17
CA PRO A 199 18.41 6.04 -11.37
C PRO A 199 18.57 6.62 -12.77
N GLN A 200 17.67 6.29 -13.69
CA GLN A 200 17.73 6.68 -15.10
C GLN A 200 16.79 7.87 -15.35
N ASP A 201 17.31 8.90 -16.02
CA ASP A 201 16.58 10.16 -16.21
C ASP A 201 15.40 10.00 -17.18
N GLY A 202 14.22 10.46 -16.76
CA GLY A 202 13.02 10.55 -17.59
C GLY A 202 12.40 9.22 -18.05
N VAL A 203 12.85 8.07 -17.53
CA VAL A 203 12.32 6.74 -17.87
C VAL A 203 10.93 6.51 -17.28
N ILE A 204 10.71 6.91 -16.02
CA ILE A 204 9.43 6.77 -15.32
C ILE A 204 8.96 8.15 -14.91
N ALA A 205 7.74 8.52 -15.31
CA ALA A 205 7.13 9.79 -14.97
C ALA A 205 5.70 9.61 -14.44
N LEU A 206 5.37 10.42 -13.44
CA LEU A 206 4.02 10.58 -12.93
C LEU A 206 3.40 11.82 -13.59
N LYS A 207 2.32 11.63 -14.34
CA LYS A 207 1.62 12.69 -15.08
C LYS A 207 0.23 12.93 -14.52
N TRP A 208 -0.16 14.18 -14.39
CA TRP A 208 -1.53 14.61 -14.12
C TRP A 208 -2.10 15.24 -15.40
N GLY A 209 -2.83 14.44 -16.17
CA GLY A 209 -3.28 14.83 -17.51
C GLY A 209 -2.09 15.18 -18.42
N PRO A 210 -2.00 16.41 -18.96
CA PRO A 210 -0.87 16.84 -19.78
C PRO A 210 0.38 17.19 -18.96
N LEU A 211 0.23 17.52 -17.66
CA LEU A 211 1.31 18.01 -16.81
C LEU A 211 2.15 16.85 -16.26
N THR A 212 3.47 16.96 -16.31
CA THR A 212 4.39 16.06 -15.60
C THR A 212 4.59 16.55 -14.17
N LEU A 213 4.06 15.81 -13.19
CA LEU A 213 4.25 16.14 -11.77
C LEU A 213 5.67 15.78 -11.31
N PHE A 214 6.14 14.61 -11.71
CA PHE A 214 7.46 14.12 -11.33
C PHE A 214 8.01 13.20 -12.40
N ALA A 215 9.30 13.30 -12.68
CA ALA A 215 10.02 12.41 -13.57
C ALA A 215 11.24 11.86 -12.84
N SER A 216 11.61 10.63 -13.13
CA SER A 216 12.82 10.03 -12.57
C SER A 216 14.03 10.87 -12.90
N SER A 217 14.87 11.13 -11.90
CA SER A 217 16.16 11.78 -12.11
C SER A 217 17.25 11.12 -11.27
N ARG A 218 18.45 11.04 -11.84
CA ARG A 218 19.61 10.44 -11.19
C ARG A 218 20.02 11.21 -9.94
N GLU A 219 19.88 12.52 -9.97
CA GLU A 219 20.19 13.40 -8.84
C GLU A 219 19.25 13.15 -7.66
N TYR A 220 17.93 13.09 -7.92
CA TYR A 220 16.93 12.79 -6.89
C TYR A 220 17.15 11.40 -6.29
N TYR A 221 17.44 10.39 -7.14
CA TYR A 221 17.79 9.05 -6.68
C TYR A 221 18.98 9.05 -5.70
N LYS A 222 20.07 9.74 -6.05
CA LYS A 222 21.26 9.81 -5.19
C LYS A 222 20.95 10.44 -3.84
N ASP A 223 20.10 11.46 -3.80
CA ASP A 223 19.74 12.12 -2.56
C ASP A 223 18.84 11.25 -1.69
N LYS A 224 17.80 10.64 -2.28
CA LYS A 224 16.87 9.76 -1.57
C LYS A 224 17.57 8.58 -0.89
N VAL A 225 18.51 7.95 -1.60
CA VAL A 225 19.27 6.77 -1.12
C VAL A 225 20.22 7.09 0.05
N LYS A 226 20.47 8.37 0.36
CA LYS A 226 21.18 8.76 1.59
C LYS A 226 20.35 8.45 2.84
N GLY A 227 19.03 8.61 2.78
CA GLY A 227 18.12 8.39 3.91
C GLY A 227 17.47 7.01 3.95
N GLU A 228 17.00 6.53 2.79
CA GLU A 228 16.25 5.28 2.69
C GLU A 228 16.67 4.49 1.45
N LEU A 229 16.95 3.20 1.62
CA LEU A 229 17.29 2.31 0.52
C LEU A 229 16.02 1.94 -0.28
N PRO A 230 16.14 1.49 -1.55
CA PRO A 230 14.99 1.10 -2.38
C PRO A 230 14.14 0.00 -1.74
N ASP A 231 14.80 -0.92 -1.04
CA ASP A 231 14.18 -1.96 -0.22
C ASP A 231 13.57 -1.39 1.07
N GLY A 232 13.37 -0.07 1.18
CA GLY A 232 12.83 0.74 2.26
C GLY A 232 13.57 0.70 3.59
N THR A 233 14.71 0.01 3.68
CA THR A 233 15.52 0.02 4.89
C THR A 233 16.06 1.43 5.15
N VAL A 234 15.95 1.89 6.39
CA VAL A 234 16.42 3.23 6.77
C VAL A 234 17.87 3.10 7.16
N LYS A 235 18.76 3.85 6.52
CA LYS A 235 20.16 3.87 6.97
C LYS A 235 20.21 4.44 8.39
N PRO A 236 20.93 3.81 9.33
CA PRO A 236 21.09 4.38 10.65
C PRO A 236 21.72 5.78 10.51
N LEU A 237 21.11 6.78 11.15
CA LEU A 237 21.67 8.13 11.24
C LEU A 237 23.11 8.03 11.79
N LYS A 238 24.06 8.80 11.24
CA LYS A 238 25.49 8.77 11.62
C LYS A 238 25.72 8.80 13.14
N PHE A 239 24.84 9.44 13.90
CA PHE A 239 24.90 9.50 15.36
C PHE A 239 24.71 8.14 16.05
N ALA A 240 23.86 7.25 15.50
CA ALA A 240 23.66 5.90 16.02
C ALA A 240 24.81 4.94 15.68
N ARG A 241 25.69 5.32 14.74
CA ARG A 241 26.91 4.56 14.41
C ARG A 241 28.00 4.75 15.47
N ASN A 242 27.94 5.85 16.24
CA ASN A 242 28.85 6.13 17.36
C ASN A 242 28.38 5.53 18.69
N ALA A 243 27.19 4.92 18.74
CA ALA A 243 26.62 4.28 19.93
C ALA A 243 26.66 2.74 19.87
N ALA A 244 27.11 2.15 18.77
CA ALA A 244 27.38 0.72 18.71
C ALA A 244 28.79 0.49 19.28
N PRO A 245 28.97 -0.29 20.36
CA PRO A 245 30.30 -0.71 20.77
C PRO A 245 30.92 -1.50 19.62
N ALA A 246 32.16 -1.14 19.28
CA ALA A 246 33.01 -1.94 18.42
C ALA A 246 33.11 -3.33 19.06
N THR A 247 32.35 -4.29 18.55
CA THR A 247 32.64 -5.70 18.78
C THR A 247 33.87 -5.98 17.95
N GLY A 248 35.01 -6.02 18.62
CA GLY A 248 36.29 -6.39 18.03
C GLY A 248 36.21 -7.83 17.55
N ASP A 249 36.53 -8.02 16.27
CA ASP A 249 36.93 -9.32 15.76
C ASP A 249 38.29 -9.66 16.39
N ALA A 250 38.30 -10.70 17.22
CA ALA A 250 39.48 -11.46 17.62
C ALA A 250 39.34 -12.88 17.08
#